data_AF-A0A951GVP7-F1
#
_entry.id   AF-A0A951GVP7-F1
#
_cell.length_a   1.000
_cell.length_b   1.000
_cell.length_c   1.000
_cell.angle_alpha   90.00
_cell.angle_beta   90.00
_cell.angle_gamma   90.00
#
_symmetry.space_group_name_H-M   'P 1'
#
loop_
_entity.id
_entity.type
_entity.pdbx_description
1 polymer ?
#
loop_
_entity_poly.entity_id
_entity_poly.type
_entity_poly.pdbx_seq_one_letter_code
_entity_poly.pdbx_strand_id
1 'polypeptide(L)' 'MKVAVVAEYYPRAGDQSSGIWAHRQALAAREAGAEVRVLVLHRPLPPLA' A
#
# COMPACT_ATOMS: atom_id res chain seq x y z
N MET A 1 -12.73 6.87 -12.09
CA MET A 1 -12.67 7.43 -10.72
C MET A 1 -11.21 7.50 -10.28
N LYS A 2 -10.79 8.52 -9.54
CA LYS A 2 -9.42 8.62 -9.00
C LYS A 2 -9.39 8.17 -7.55
N VAL A 3 -8.49 7.26 -7.20
CA VAL A 3 -8.37 6.67 -5.85
C VAL A 3 -6.94 6.80 -5.35
N ALA A 4 -6.80 7.31 -4.13
CA ALA A 4 -5.54 7.29 -3.39
C ALA A 4 -5.63 6.26 -2.26
N VAL A 5 -4.77 5.24 -2.30
CA VAL A 5 -4.61 4.27 -1.21
C VAL A 5 -3.45 4.75 -0.34
N VAL A 6 -3.72 5.10 0.92
CA VAL A 6 -2.71 5.53 1.88
C VAL A 6 -2.49 4.42 2.89
N ALA A 7 -1.24 3.97 3.03
CA ALA A 7 -0.91 2.88 3.94
C ALA A 7 0.42 3.12 4.65
N GLU A 8 0.55 2.61 5.88
CA GLU A 8 1.83 2.59 6.59
C GLU A 8 2.81 1.58 5.95
N TYR A 9 2.27 0.47 5.45
CA TYR A 9 3.06 -0.60 4.86
C TYR A 9 2.52 -0.98 3.48
N TYR A 10 3.43 -1.40 2.61
CA TYR A 10 3.16 -1.92 1.28
C TYR A 10 4.22 -2.97 0.96
N PRO A 11 3.93 -4.02 0.16
CA PRO A 11 4.89 -5.08 -0.10
C PRO A 11 6.22 -4.54 -0.65
N ARG A 12 7.33 -4.96 -0.05
CA ARG A 12 8.69 -4.59 -0.44
C ARG A 12 9.54 -5.84 -0.62
N ALA A 13 10.67 -5.71 -1.32
CA ALA A 13 11.55 -6.85 -1.61
C ALA A 13 11.98 -7.63 -0.35
N GLY A 14 12.23 -6.95 0.76
CA GLY A 14 12.64 -7.57 2.04
C GLY A 14 11.52 -7.88 3.03
N ASP A 15 10.27 -7.50 2.73
CA ASP A 15 9.10 -7.75 3.58
C ASP A 15 7.84 -7.68 2.71
N GLN A 16 7.37 -8.87 2.29
CA GLN A 16 6.24 -9.00 1.36
C GLN A 16 4.90 -9.18 2.08
N SER A 17 4.91 -9.53 3.36
CA SER A 17 3.69 -9.75 4.15
C SER A 17 3.11 -8.41 4.63
N SER A 18 3.97 -7.48 5.05
CA SER A 18 3.53 -6.15 5.47
C SER A 18 2.89 -5.38 4.32
N GLY A 19 1.64 -4.94 4.52
CA GLY A 19 0.90 -4.16 3.52
C GLY A 19 0.28 -4.95 2.37
N ILE A 20 0.29 -6.29 2.41
CA ILE A 20 -0.31 -7.12 1.35
C ILE A 20 -1.80 -6.83 1.13
N TRP A 21 -2.53 -6.45 2.18
CA TRP A 21 -3.94 -6.08 2.08
C TRP A 21 -4.14 -4.75 1.35
N ALA A 22 -3.32 -3.74 1.65
CA ALA A 22 -3.34 -2.47 0.92
C ALA A 22 -3.03 -2.69 -0.57
N HIS A 23 -2.11 -3.60 -0.89
CA HIS A 23 -1.83 -4.01 -2.26
C HIS A 23 -3.04 -4.67 -2.94
N ARG A 24 -3.68 -5.65 -2.29
CA ARG A 24 -4.86 -6.34 -2.83
C ARG A 24 -6.04 -5.39 -3.06
N GLN A 25 -6.26 -4.44 -2.14
CA GLN A 25 -7.29 -3.41 -2.30
C GLN A 25 -6.99 -2.47 -3.47
N ALA A 26 -5.73 -2.06 -3.64
CA ALA A 26 -5.31 -1.25 -4.79
C ALA A 26 -5.53 -1.98 -6.13
N LEU A 27 -5.23 -3.29 -6.19
CA LEU A 27 -5.50 -4.12 -7.36
C LEU A 27 -7.00 -4.22 -7.65
N ALA A 28 -7.81 -4.52 -6.64
CA ALA A 28 -9.26 -4.62 -6.80
C ALA A 28 -9.89 -3.29 -7.27
N ALA A 29 -9.43 -2.16 -6.73
CA ALA A 29 -9.90 -0.84 -7.19
C ALA A 29 -9.52 -0.57 -8.65
N ARG A 30 -8.31 -0.96 -9.06
CA ARG A 30 -7.87 -0.86 -10.46
C ARG A 30 -8.70 -1.75 -11.38
N GLU A 31 -8.98 -2.98 -10.97
CA GLU A 31 -9.84 -3.93 -11.71
C GLU A 31 -11.27 -3.41 -11.86
N ALA A 32 -11.76 -2.63 -10.90
CA ALA A 32 -13.03 -1.90 -10.98
C ALA A 32 -12.98 -0.63 -11.86
N GLY A 33 -11.86 -0.35 -12.55
CA GLY A 33 -11.73 0.79 -13.46
C GLY A 33 -11.28 2.10 -12.79
N ALA A 34 -10.74 2.06 -11.57
CA ALA A 34 -10.17 3.24 -10.94
C ALA A 34 -8.74 3.53 -11.42
N GLU A 35 -8.42 4.82 -11.55
CA GLU A 35 -7.04 5.30 -11.60
C GLU A 35 -6.49 5.33 -10.18
N VAL A 36 -5.60 4.39 -9.87
CA VAL A 36 -5.11 4.15 -8.50
C VAL A 36 -3.70 4.72 -8.33
N ARG A 37 -3.50 5.48 -7.26
CA ARG A 37 -2.19 5.86 -6.74
C ARG A 37 -2.04 5.32 -5.32
N VAL A 38 -0.90 4.72 -5.01
CA VAL A 38 -0.58 4.24 -3.66
C VAL A 38 0.46 5.17 -3.04
N LEU A 39 0.15 5.68 -1.86
CA LEU A 39 1.05 6.51 -1.05
C LEU A 39 1.40 5.72 0.21
N VAL A 40 2.70 5.46 0.39
CA VAL A 40 3.18 4.65 1.51
C VAL A 40 3.96 5.55 2.46
N LEU A 41 3.57 5.55 3.74
CA LEU A 41 4.33 6.19 4.79
C LEU A 41 5.57 5.33 5.07
N HIS A 42 6.68 5.65 4.41
CA HIS A 42 7.93 5.03 4.76
C HIS A 42 8.36 5.50 6.16
N ARG A 43 8.33 4.60 7.15
CA ARG A 43 9.06 4.80 8.41
C ARG A 43 10.51 4.33 8.22
N PRO A 44 11.49 5.25 8.14
CA PRO A 44 12.90 4.89 8.10
C PRO A 44 13.42 4.43 9.47
N LEU A 45 12.70 4.80 10.54
CA LEU A 45 13.03 4.43 11.91
C LEU A 45 12.09 3.33 12.40
N PRO A 46 12.61 2.25 13.02
CA PRO A 46 11.79 1.26 13.68
C PRO A 46 11.05 1.89 14.88
N PRO A 47 9.91 1.33 15.32
CA PRO A 47 9.25 1.78 16.54
C PRO A 47 10.20 1.67 17.74
N LEU A 48 10.08 2.61 18.68
CA LEU A 48 10.78 2.52 19.96
C LEU A 48 10.20 1.34 20.75
N ALA A 49 11.09 0.59 21.41
CA ALA A 49 10.74 -0.53 22.28
C ALA A 49 10.01 -0.07 23.54
#